data_AF-A0A0F7FX48-F1
#
_entry.id   AF-A0A0F7FX48-F1
#
_cell.length_a   1.000
_cell.length_b   1.000
_cell.length_c   1.000
_cell.angle_alpha   90.00
_cell.angle_beta   90.00
_cell.angle_gamma   90.00
#
_symmetry.space_group_name_H-M   'P 1'
#
loop_
_entity.id
_entity.type
_entity.pdbx_description
1 polymer ?
#
loop_
_entity_poly.entity_id
_entity_poly.type
_entity_poly.pdbx_seq_one_letter_code
_entity_poly.pdbx_strand_id
1 'polypeptide(L)'
;MLGIRVRTEDGRSRDRLTAGELAALVRRIGGAGDRFVVVERLPDVPDVYVQVWHEEGGAYTLEHRDGDPERHFTTTVDAPGPVAKALTGWARSAGGWDAGLAWERLTFPQEATDGEGSQEMEDAQASPLTLAFAELEAAGITARENFACCRACGLAEIGGAGEPDARGFVFLTSEPYRDASLLYGGFDGSAQTTAAIGREVVAGLERRGLSVVWDGDPGSAITVRTPAANGAPGGA
;
A
#
# COMPACT_ATOMS: atom_id res chain seq x y z
N MET A 1 6.98 17.58 27.06
CA MET A 1 6.91 16.62 25.94
C MET A 1 5.66 16.94 25.11
N LEU A 2 5.68 16.64 23.83
CA LEU A 2 4.55 16.86 22.91
C LEU A 2 3.66 15.61 22.89
N GLY A 3 2.34 15.76 22.79
CA GLY A 3 1.41 14.64 22.68
C GLY A 3 1.32 14.11 21.25
N ILE A 4 2.43 13.63 20.70
CA ILE A 4 2.55 13.26 19.29
C ILE A 4 3.30 11.95 19.09
N ARG A 5 3.02 11.30 17.96
CA ARG A 5 3.83 10.25 17.35
C ARG A 5 4.54 10.81 16.13
N VAL A 6 5.80 10.42 15.95
CA VAL A 6 6.63 10.83 14.81
C VAL A 6 7.10 9.59 14.07
N ARG A 7 6.92 9.55 12.75
CA ARG A 7 7.38 8.49 11.85
C ARG A 7 8.39 9.04 10.85
N THR A 8 9.47 8.31 10.59
CA THR A 8 10.52 8.67 9.61
C THR A 8 10.58 7.68 8.45
N GLU A 9 11.25 8.05 7.35
CA GLU A 9 11.35 7.22 6.12
C GLU A 9 11.90 5.82 6.36
N ASP A 10 12.82 5.67 7.30
CA ASP A 10 13.39 4.39 7.75
C ASP A 10 12.42 3.48 8.54
N GLY A 11 11.14 3.85 8.63
CA GLY A 11 10.10 3.09 9.33
C GLY A 11 10.14 3.22 10.86
N ARG A 12 11.04 4.02 11.43
CA ARG A 12 11.10 4.23 12.88
C ARG A 12 9.96 5.12 13.34
N SER A 13 9.31 4.73 14.44
CA SER A 13 8.30 5.52 15.14
C SER A 13 8.80 5.91 16.52
N ARG A 14 8.49 7.14 16.95
CA ARG A 14 8.85 7.65 18.26
C ARG A 14 7.69 8.47 18.83
N ASP A 15 7.36 8.22 20.09
CA ASP A 15 6.25 8.90 20.76
C ASP A 15 6.79 9.91 21.78
N ARG A 16 6.00 10.97 22.01
CA ARG A 16 6.22 11.97 23.08
C ARG A 16 7.55 12.75 23.03
N LEU A 17 8.06 13.04 21.83
CA LEU A 17 9.26 13.87 21.66
C LEU A 17 9.09 15.26 22.29
N THR A 18 10.22 15.84 22.69
CA THR A 18 10.32 17.27 22.98
C THR A 18 10.37 18.10 21.69
N ALA A 19 10.08 19.39 21.80
CA ALA A 19 10.20 20.31 20.67
C ALA A 19 11.65 20.39 20.14
N GLY A 20 12.65 20.25 21.02
CA GLY A 20 14.06 20.24 20.64
C GLY A 20 14.42 19.00 19.80
N GLU A 21 13.92 17.83 20.18
CA GLU A 21 14.13 16.59 19.43
C GLU A 21 13.43 16.61 18.07
N LEU A 22 12.20 17.12 18.02
CA LEU A 22 11.48 17.30 16.75
C LEU A 22 12.24 18.27 15.82
N ALA A 23 12.75 19.39 16.35
CA ALA A 23 13.55 20.32 15.57
C ALA A 23 14.89 19.72 15.12
N ALA A 24 15.48 18.81 15.90
CA ALA A 24 16.70 18.11 15.51
C ALA A 24 16.44 17.13 14.35
N LEU A 25 15.29 16.44 14.36
CA LEU A 25 14.87 15.58 13.25
C LEU A 25 14.68 16.37 11.95
N VAL A 26 13.98 17.51 12.01
CA VAL A 26 13.77 18.37 10.82
C VAL A 26 15.09 18.87 10.22
N ARG A 27 16.11 19.13 11.03
CA ARG A 27 17.44 19.51 10.53
C ARG A 27 18.24 18.36 9.95
N ARG A 28 17.89 17.13 10.32
CA ARG A 28 18.61 15.90 9.92
C ARG A 28 18.13 15.36 8.59
N ILE A 29 16.83 15.49 8.30
CA ILE A 29 16.27 14.98 7.05
C ILE A 29 16.93 15.61 5.82
N GLY A 30 16.90 14.91 4.69
CA GLY A 30 17.44 15.36 3.40
C GLY A 30 18.27 14.31 2.67
N GLY A 31 18.80 13.33 3.40
CA GLY A 31 19.59 12.23 2.83
C GLY A 31 18.74 11.02 2.42
N ALA A 32 19.31 10.13 1.62
CA ALA A 32 18.65 8.90 1.19
C ALA A 32 18.17 8.05 2.38
N GLY A 33 16.88 7.69 2.41
CA GLY A 33 16.26 6.93 3.51
C GLY A 33 15.92 7.77 4.75
N ASP A 34 16.06 9.10 4.68
CA ASP A 34 15.68 10.03 5.74
C ASP A 34 15.18 11.37 5.17
N ARG A 35 14.23 11.32 4.24
CA ARG A 35 13.70 12.52 3.56
C ARG A 35 12.42 13.07 4.16
N PHE A 36 11.68 12.27 4.94
CA PHE A 36 10.41 12.72 5.49
C PHE A 36 10.24 12.43 6.99
N VAL A 37 9.42 13.28 7.60
CA VAL A 37 8.91 13.14 8.96
C VAL A 37 7.40 13.34 8.91
N VAL A 38 6.63 12.34 9.37
CA VAL A 38 5.18 12.44 9.59
C VAL A 38 4.91 12.58 11.08
N VAL A 39 4.03 13.50 11.46
CA VAL A 39 3.67 13.79 12.85
C VAL A 39 2.15 13.63 13.03
N GLU A 40 1.78 12.74 13.93
CA GLU A 40 0.39 12.38 14.28
C GLU A 40 0.10 12.77 15.74
N ARG A 41 -1.18 12.94 16.09
CA ARG A 41 -1.59 13.22 17.47
C ARG A 41 -1.59 11.98 18.35
N LEU A 42 -1.47 12.19 19.65
CA LEU A 42 -1.74 11.17 20.67
C LEU A 42 -2.84 11.67 21.63
N PRO A 43 -3.98 10.97 21.76
CA PRO A 43 -4.37 9.81 20.95
C PRO A 43 -4.48 10.15 19.46
N ASP A 44 -4.38 9.12 18.62
CA ASP A 44 -4.49 9.26 17.18
C ASP A 44 -5.86 9.84 16.80
N VAL A 45 -5.85 10.72 15.80
CA VAL A 45 -7.06 11.31 15.22
C VAL A 45 -7.00 11.03 13.72
N PRO A 46 -7.95 10.26 13.16
CA PRO A 46 -7.95 9.89 11.75
C PRO A 46 -7.86 11.12 10.85
N ASP A 47 -7.08 10.99 9.77
CA ASP A 47 -6.86 12.04 8.76
C ASP A 47 -6.33 13.38 9.30
N VAL A 48 -5.83 13.42 10.54
CA VAL A 48 -5.22 14.61 11.15
C VAL A 48 -3.73 14.38 11.37
N TYR A 49 -2.91 14.92 10.47
CA TYR A 49 -1.46 14.85 10.56
C TYR A 49 -0.81 16.08 9.96
N VAL A 50 0.47 16.26 10.27
CA VAL A 50 1.36 17.20 9.57
C VAL A 50 2.62 16.44 9.19
N GLN A 51 3.09 16.62 7.95
CA GLN A 51 4.29 15.98 7.45
C GLN A 51 5.23 17.00 6.82
N VAL A 52 6.52 16.71 6.87
CA VAL A 52 7.53 17.43 6.10
C VAL A 52 8.34 16.47 5.27
N TRP A 53 8.58 16.84 4.02
CA TRP A 53 9.53 16.21 3.11
C TRP A 53 10.64 17.20 2.75
N HIS A 54 11.86 16.71 2.61
CA HIS A 54 13.01 17.48 2.17
C HIS A 54 14.06 16.56 1.54
N GLU A 55 14.75 17.08 0.52
CA GLU A 55 15.93 16.49 -0.09
C GLU A 55 17.06 17.51 -0.07
N GLU A 56 18.28 17.05 0.20
CA GLU A 56 19.45 17.91 0.34
C GLU A 56 19.63 18.82 -0.89
N GLY A 57 19.77 20.13 -0.64
CA GLY A 57 19.86 21.15 -1.69
C GLY A 57 18.52 21.67 -2.22
N GLY A 58 17.39 21.08 -1.78
CA GLY A 58 16.04 21.55 -2.07
C GLY A 58 15.42 22.36 -0.93
N ALA A 59 14.19 22.83 -1.15
CA ALA A 59 13.36 23.41 -0.09
C ALA A 59 12.70 22.31 0.77
N TYR A 60 12.05 22.69 1.85
CA TYR A 60 11.19 21.82 2.64
C TYR A 60 9.76 21.94 2.12
N THR A 61 9.11 20.82 1.84
CA THR A 61 7.68 20.75 1.56
C THR A 61 6.97 20.35 2.84
N LEU A 62 6.16 21.25 3.39
CA LEU A 62 5.36 21.02 4.59
C LEU A 62 3.91 20.83 4.18
N GLU A 63 3.27 19.79 4.69
CA GLU A 63 1.89 19.46 4.40
C GLU A 63 1.13 19.17 5.69
N HIS A 64 -0.16 19.49 5.73
CA HIS A 64 -1.03 19.03 6.79
C HIS A 64 -2.39 18.62 6.27
N ARG A 65 -3.02 17.71 7.00
CA ARG A 65 -4.39 17.29 6.78
C ARG A 65 -5.21 17.52 8.04
N ASP A 66 -6.43 18.04 7.84
CA ASP A 66 -7.33 18.44 8.93
C ASP A 66 -8.60 17.58 8.96
N GLY A 67 -8.42 16.26 9.11
CA GLY A 67 -9.51 15.31 9.33
C GLY A 67 -10.37 15.01 8.11
N ASP A 68 -9.95 15.45 6.93
CA ASP A 68 -10.67 15.25 5.67
C ASP A 68 -9.68 15.23 4.48
N PRO A 69 -9.86 14.35 3.48
CA PRO A 69 -9.07 14.37 2.22
C PRO A 69 -9.06 15.71 1.50
N GLU A 70 -10.18 16.44 1.49
CA GLU A 70 -10.30 17.73 0.82
C GLU A 70 -9.70 18.88 1.63
N ARG A 71 -9.45 18.65 2.93
CA ARG A 71 -8.74 19.57 3.84
C ARG A 71 -7.27 19.19 3.98
N HIS A 72 -6.61 19.03 2.84
CA HIS A 72 -5.16 18.84 2.73
C HIS A 72 -4.53 20.12 2.20
N PHE A 73 -3.47 20.58 2.85
CA PHE A 73 -2.75 21.79 2.48
C PHE A 73 -1.26 21.54 2.39
N THR A 74 -0.58 22.26 1.51
CA THR A 74 0.86 22.19 1.28
C THR A 74 1.47 23.60 1.24
N THR A 75 2.74 23.73 1.62
CA THR A 75 3.54 24.95 1.47
C THR A 75 5.01 24.58 1.34
N THR A 76 5.75 25.40 0.60
CA THR A 76 7.23 25.29 0.52
C THR A 76 7.88 26.27 1.50
N VAL A 77 8.97 25.83 2.14
CA VAL A 77 9.71 26.59 3.14
C VAL A 77 11.21 26.39 2.94
N ASP A 78 11.97 27.47 2.81
CA ASP A 78 13.41 27.41 2.46
C ASP A 78 14.34 27.12 3.64
N ALA A 79 13.81 26.94 4.86
CA ALA A 79 14.63 26.76 6.05
C ALA A 79 13.99 25.81 7.08
N PRO A 80 14.80 25.02 7.81
CA PRO A 80 14.29 24.07 8.80
C PRO A 80 13.69 24.75 10.06
N GLY A 81 14.09 25.99 10.36
CA GLY A 81 13.63 26.72 11.55
C GLY A 81 12.12 26.99 11.54
N PRO A 82 11.59 27.65 10.50
CA PRO A 82 10.14 27.85 10.35
C PRO A 82 9.35 26.54 10.29
N VAL A 83 9.87 25.50 9.62
CA VAL A 83 9.26 24.16 9.60
C VAL A 83 9.12 23.60 11.02
N ALA A 84 10.22 23.56 11.78
CA ALA A 84 10.21 23.04 13.16
C ALA A 84 9.27 23.84 14.07
N LYS A 85 9.17 25.16 13.86
CA LYS A 85 8.23 26.03 14.58
C LYS A 85 6.78 25.66 14.24
N ALA A 86 6.45 25.49 12.96
CA ALA A 86 5.12 25.11 12.51
C ALA A 86 4.71 23.73 13.05
N LEU A 87 5.57 22.71 12.93
CA LEU A 87 5.32 21.37 13.47
C LEU A 87 5.12 21.38 14.99
N THR A 88 5.91 22.18 15.72
CA THR A 88 5.76 22.31 17.18
C THR A 88 4.47 23.04 17.55
N GLY A 89 4.11 24.09 16.82
CA GLY A 89 2.86 24.82 17.00
C GLY A 89 1.64 23.93 16.73
N TRP A 90 1.68 23.20 15.62
CA TRP A 90 0.70 22.18 15.29
C TRP A 90 0.61 21.18 16.44
N ALA A 91 1.70 20.50 16.83
CA ALA A 91 1.73 19.50 17.90
C ALA A 91 1.16 19.95 19.26
N ARG A 92 1.12 21.26 19.52
CA ARG A 92 0.54 21.87 20.73
C ARG A 92 -0.92 22.31 20.57
N SER A 93 -1.48 22.20 19.38
CA SER A 93 -2.75 22.80 18.99
C SER A 93 -2.77 24.31 19.26
N ALA A 94 -1.64 24.99 19.02
CA ALA A 94 -1.52 26.41 19.25
C ALA A 94 -2.28 27.18 18.16
N GLY A 95 -3.08 28.19 18.53
CA GLY A 95 -3.70 29.08 17.55
C GLY A 95 -2.64 29.81 16.71
N GLY A 96 -2.86 29.89 15.39
CA GLY A 96 -1.96 30.57 14.45
C GLY A 96 -0.62 29.86 14.22
N TRP A 97 -0.55 28.53 14.41
CA TRP A 97 0.65 27.73 14.14
C TRP A 97 1.07 27.76 12.65
N ASP A 98 0.09 28.00 11.78
CA ASP A 98 0.13 28.11 10.32
C ASP A 98 0.45 29.54 9.84
N ALA A 99 0.43 30.53 10.74
CA ALA A 99 0.59 31.94 10.39
C ALA A 99 1.98 32.26 9.82
N GLY A 100 2.00 33.00 8.72
CA GLY A 100 3.23 33.42 8.03
C GLY A 100 3.76 32.41 7.03
N LEU A 101 3.03 31.32 6.77
CA LEU A 101 3.27 30.38 5.68
C LEU A 101 2.19 30.53 4.61
N ALA A 102 2.56 30.36 3.34
CA ALA A 102 1.67 30.50 2.20
C ALA A 102 1.08 29.13 1.84
N TRP A 103 0.07 28.71 2.60
CA TRP A 103 -0.59 27.42 2.39
C TRP A 103 -1.46 27.42 1.14
N GLU A 104 -1.33 26.37 0.35
CA GLU A 104 -2.15 26.07 -0.81
C GLU A 104 -2.92 24.78 -0.55
N ARG A 105 -4.19 24.72 -0.99
CA ARG A 105 -4.99 23.51 -0.85
C ARG A 105 -4.51 22.47 -1.86
N LEU A 106 -4.02 21.35 -1.35
CA LEU A 106 -3.57 20.23 -2.17
C LEU A 106 -4.81 19.48 -2.66
N THR A 107 -5.04 19.55 -3.97
CA THR A 107 -6.13 18.82 -4.61
C THR A 107 -5.53 17.63 -5.33
N PHE A 108 -5.82 16.43 -4.84
CA PHE A 108 -5.58 15.23 -5.63
C PHE A 108 -6.73 15.07 -6.62
N PRO A 109 -6.50 14.54 -7.84
CA PRO A 109 -7.60 14.08 -8.67
C PRO A 109 -8.43 13.12 -7.81
N GLN A 110 -9.66 13.52 -7.53
CA GLN A 110 -10.60 12.72 -6.75
C GLN A 110 -10.91 11.48 -7.57
N GLU A 111 -10.35 10.32 -7.20
CA GLU A 111 -10.99 9.05 -7.54
C GLU A 111 -12.33 9.09 -6.82
N ALA A 112 -13.36 9.51 -7.56
CA ALA A 112 -14.70 9.71 -7.05
C ALA A 112 -15.23 8.38 -6.49
N THR A 113 -15.15 8.23 -5.17
CA THR A 113 -15.96 7.28 -4.44
C THR A 113 -17.36 7.86 -4.30
N ASP A 114 -18.09 7.93 -5.40
CA ASP A 114 -19.54 7.95 -5.38
C ASP A 114 -19.97 6.71 -6.17
N GLY A 115 -20.65 5.80 -5.47
CA GLY A 115 -21.06 4.51 -5.98
C GLY A 115 -21.90 4.65 -7.25
N GLU A 116 -21.90 3.56 -8.03
CA GLU A 116 -22.65 3.40 -9.28
C GLU A 116 -21.95 3.97 -10.53
N GLY A 117 -20.68 3.57 -10.76
CA GLY A 117 -20.00 3.82 -12.04
C GLY A 117 -18.77 2.95 -12.35
N SER A 118 -18.46 1.95 -11.53
CA SER A 118 -17.11 1.34 -11.48
C SER A 118 -16.85 0.21 -12.48
N GLN A 119 -17.88 -0.50 -12.95
CA GLN A 119 -17.65 -1.76 -13.65
C GLN A 119 -16.88 -1.60 -14.98
N GLU A 120 -17.11 -0.55 -15.77
CA GLU A 120 -16.50 -0.44 -17.11
C GLU A 120 -15.05 0.11 -17.12
N MET A 121 -14.60 0.82 -16.08
CA MET A 121 -13.24 1.40 -16.05
C MET A 121 -12.23 0.56 -15.25
N GLU A 122 -12.67 -0.23 -14.27
CA GLU A 122 -11.81 -1.19 -13.55
C GLU A 122 -11.35 -2.33 -14.47
N ASP A 123 -12.21 -2.79 -15.38
CA ASP A 123 -11.85 -3.80 -16.40
C ASP A 123 -10.70 -3.35 -17.32
N ALA A 124 -10.51 -2.04 -17.51
CA ALA A 124 -9.52 -1.49 -18.43
C ALA A 124 -8.11 -1.31 -17.82
N GLN A 125 -7.99 -1.29 -16.48
CA GLN A 125 -6.72 -1.13 -15.76
C GLN A 125 -6.40 -2.31 -14.84
N ALA A 126 -7.32 -3.27 -14.69
CA ALA A 126 -7.07 -4.53 -14.02
C ALA A 126 -5.88 -5.24 -14.68
N SER A 127 -4.91 -5.62 -13.85
CA SER A 127 -3.81 -6.45 -14.34
C SER A 127 -4.38 -7.77 -14.89
N PRO A 128 -3.71 -8.43 -15.86
CA PRO A 128 -4.15 -9.74 -16.33
C PRO A 128 -4.30 -10.77 -15.19
N LEU A 129 -3.56 -10.59 -14.08
CA LEU A 129 -3.68 -11.38 -12.86
C LEU A 129 -5.02 -11.12 -12.15
N THR A 130 -5.41 -9.86 -12.04
CA THR A 130 -6.69 -9.43 -11.44
C THR A 130 -7.89 -9.92 -12.20
N LEU A 131 -7.84 -9.86 -13.53
CA LEU A 131 -8.89 -10.46 -14.37
C LEU A 131 -8.96 -11.98 -14.23
N ALA A 132 -7.81 -12.66 -14.10
CA ALA A 132 -7.79 -14.10 -13.88
C ALA A 132 -8.34 -14.48 -12.49
N PHE A 133 -8.04 -13.70 -11.46
CA PHE A 133 -8.54 -13.96 -10.10
C PHE A 133 -10.06 -13.75 -10.03
N ALA A 134 -10.59 -12.69 -10.63
CA ALA A 134 -12.02 -12.45 -10.72
C ALA A 134 -12.80 -13.58 -11.41
N GLU A 135 -12.23 -14.16 -12.48
CA GLU A 135 -12.83 -15.32 -13.14
C GLU A 135 -12.83 -16.59 -12.27
N LEU A 136 -11.77 -16.80 -11.49
CA LEU A 136 -11.68 -17.94 -10.57
C LEU A 136 -12.69 -17.81 -9.44
N GLU A 137 -12.92 -16.58 -8.93
CA GLU A 137 -13.97 -16.30 -7.95
C GLU A 137 -15.36 -16.63 -8.52
N ALA A 138 -15.64 -16.19 -9.75
CA ALA A 138 -16.89 -16.50 -10.43
C ALA A 138 -17.09 -18.02 -10.67
N ALA A 139 -16.00 -18.80 -10.74
CA ALA A 139 -16.02 -20.25 -10.83
C ALA A 139 -16.12 -20.97 -9.47
N GLY A 140 -16.26 -20.22 -8.37
CA GLY A 140 -16.38 -20.75 -7.01
C GLY A 140 -15.04 -21.12 -6.38
N ILE A 141 -13.95 -20.45 -6.76
CA ILE A 141 -12.61 -20.58 -6.17
C ILE A 141 -12.24 -19.25 -5.51
N THR A 142 -12.05 -19.24 -4.20
CA THR A 142 -11.67 -18.03 -3.45
C THR A 142 -10.28 -17.54 -3.87
N ALA A 143 -10.17 -16.35 -4.46
CA ALA A 143 -8.93 -15.84 -5.02
C ALA A 143 -8.47 -14.56 -4.30
N ARG A 144 -7.25 -14.52 -3.75
CA ARG A 144 -6.75 -13.37 -2.97
C ARG A 144 -5.31 -12.99 -3.32
N GLU A 145 -5.11 -11.77 -3.82
CA GLU A 145 -3.82 -11.32 -4.36
C GLU A 145 -2.78 -10.89 -3.31
N ASN A 146 -3.16 -10.71 -2.04
CA ASN A 146 -2.24 -10.28 -0.96
C ASN A 146 -2.70 -10.82 0.41
N PHE A 147 -2.87 -12.14 0.53
CA PHE A 147 -3.61 -12.70 1.67
C PHE A 147 -2.76 -12.99 2.91
N ALA A 148 -1.55 -13.55 2.77
CA ALA A 148 -0.79 -13.97 3.95
C ALA A 148 0.73 -13.95 3.73
N CYS A 149 1.45 -13.66 4.81
CA CYS A 149 2.92 -13.64 4.88
C CYS A 149 3.54 -15.05 4.86
N CYS A 150 2.76 -16.13 5.01
CA CYS A 150 3.28 -17.50 5.11
C CYS A 150 2.25 -18.58 4.70
N ARG A 151 2.71 -19.72 4.13
CA ARG A 151 1.84 -20.86 3.72
C ARG A 151 0.95 -21.38 4.86
N ALA A 152 1.52 -21.54 6.06
CA ALA A 152 0.79 -22.07 7.21
C ALA A 152 -0.26 -21.08 7.76
N CYS A 153 0.03 -19.78 7.67
CA CYS A 153 -0.85 -18.69 8.09
C CYS A 153 -2.05 -18.59 7.12
N GLY A 154 -1.77 -18.61 5.82
CA GLY A 154 -2.81 -18.55 4.78
C GLY A 154 -3.75 -19.76 4.81
N LEU A 155 -3.23 -20.98 4.98
CA LEU A 155 -4.07 -22.19 5.08
C LEU A 155 -4.98 -22.21 6.31
N ALA A 156 -4.61 -21.53 7.40
CA ALA A 156 -5.40 -21.45 8.62
C ALA A 156 -6.56 -20.45 8.52
N GLU A 157 -6.41 -19.38 7.71
CA GLU A 157 -7.37 -18.27 7.64
C GLU A 157 -8.21 -18.25 6.34
N ILE A 158 -7.73 -18.86 5.25
CA ILE A 158 -8.37 -18.77 3.93
C ILE A 158 -9.76 -19.42 3.89
N GLY A 159 -10.01 -20.42 4.75
CA GLY A 159 -11.33 -21.04 4.90
C GLY A 159 -12.43 -20.12 5.43
N GLY A 160 -12.05 -19.01 6.08
CA GLY A 160 -12.99 -17.97 6.53
C GLY A 160 -13.06 -16.74 5.63
N ALA A 161 -12.20 -16.65 4.61
CA ALA A 161 -12.07 -15.46 3.75
C ALA A 161 -12.83 -15.56 2.42
N GLY A 162 -13.39 -16.73 2.12
CA GLY A 162 -14.19 -17.01 0.92
C GLY A 162 -15.63 -17.36 1.24
N GLU A 163 -16.43 -17.55 0.19
CA GLU A 163 -17.81 -18.01 0.33
C GLU A 163 -17.86 -19.42 0.98
N PRO A 164 -18.87 -19.70 1.82
CA PRO A 164 -18.99 -20.97 2.54
C PRO A 164 -19.11 -22.21 1.63
N ASP A 165 -19.43 -22.01 0.36
CA ASP A 165 -19.59 -23.00 -0.70
C ASP A 165 -18.44 -22.98 -1.74
N ALA A 166 -17.37 -22.23 -1.49
CA ALA A 166 -16.18 -22.26 -2.32
C ALA A 166 -15.56 -23.67 -2.37
N ARG A 167 -15.24 -24.15 -3.58
CA ARG A 167 -14.72 -25.50 -3.81
C ARG A 167 -13.21 -25.59 -3.54
N GLY A 168 -12.54 -24.45 -3.54
CA GLY A 168 -11.12 -24.34 -3.27
C GLY A 168 -10.70 -22.89 -3.14
N PHE A 169 -9.40 -22.69 -2.99
CA PHE A 169 -8.79 -21.37 -2.84
C PHE A 169 -7.52 -21.25 -3.65
N VAL A 170 -7.14 -20.01 -3.94
CA VAL A 170 -5.84 -19.61 -4.46
C VAL A 170 -5.43 -18.27 -3.83
N PHE A 171 -4.19 -18.16 -3.37
CA PHE A 171 -3.68 -16.88 -2.87
C PHE A 171 -2.20 -16.66 -3.19
N LEU A 172 -1.83 -15.39 -3.33
CA LEU A 172 -0.45 -14.96 -3.52
C LEU A 172 0.26 -14.81 -2.18
N THR A 173 1.52 -15.26 -2.10
CA THR A 173 2.39 -15.00 -0.93
C THR A 173 3.37 -13.86 -1.22
N SER A 174 3.63 -13.01 -0.23
CA SER A 174 4.26 -11.70 -0.40
C SER A 174 5.81 -11.64 -0.35
N GLU A 175 6.57 -12.74 -0.46
CA GLU A 175 8.06 -12.69 -0.48
C GLU A 175 8.73 -13.63 -1.52
N PRO A 176 9.87 -13.27 -2.18
CA PRO A 176 10.30 -11.94 -2.64
C PRO A 176 10.69 -11.83 -4.17
N TYR A 177 10.44 -10.63 -4.72
CA TYR A 177 11.19 -9.83 -5.73
C TYR A 177 11.45 -10.27 -7.18
N ARG A 178 11.07 -11.45 -7.69
CA ARG A 178 11.11 -11.64 -9.17
C ARG A 178 10.09 -12.59 -9.78
N ASP A 179 9.47 -13.46 -9.01
CA ASP A 179 8.41 -14.36 -9.46
C ASP A 179 7.34 -14.48 -8.37
N ALA A 180 6.07 -14.52 -8.75
CA ALA A 180 4.97 -14.61 -7.80
C ALA A 180 4.59 -16.10 -7.60
N SER A 181 4.58 -16.57 -6.36
CA SER A 181 4.19 -17.94 -6.03
C SER A 181 2.74 -17.97 -5.53
N LEU A 182 1.91 -18.75 -6.20
CA LEU A 182 0.51 -18.96 -5.85
C LEU A 182 0.37 -20.29 -5.12
N LEU A 183 -0.28 -20.22 -3.97
CA LEU A 183 -0.70 -21.38 -3.20
C LEU A 183 -2.17 -21.65 -3.47
N TYR A 184 -2.52 -22.90 -3.73
CA TYR A 184 -3.86 -23.31 -4.09
C TYR A 184 -4.22 -24.63 -3.42
N GLY A 185 -5.51 -24.92 -3.29
CA GLY A 185 -5.97 -26.17 -2.74
C GLY A 185 -7.48 -26.28 -2.61
N GLY A 186 -7.95 -27.51 -2.40
CA GLY A 186 -9.32 -27.78 -1.98
C GLY A 186 -9.46 -27.69 -0.45
N PHE A 187 -10.64 -27.32 0.03
CA PHE A 187 -10.95 -27.32 1.47
C PHE A 187 -11.15 -28.73 2.04
N ASP A 188 -11.26 -29.74 1.18
CA ASP A 188 -11.45 -31.15 1.53
C ASP A 188 -10.14 -31.89 1.87
N GLY A 189 -8.99 -31.22 1.74
CA GLY A 189 -7.66 -31.81 2.00
C GLY A 189 -7.24 -32.91 1.01
N SER A 190 -8.00 -33.08 -0.08
CA SER A 190 -7.74 -34.11 -1.08
C SER A 190 -6.67 -33.65 -2.07
N ALA A 191 -5.69 -34.52 -2.33
CA ALA A 191 -4.68 -34.28 -3.36
C ALA A 191 -5.30 -34.22 -4.76
N GLN A 192 -6.36 -35.01 -5.01
CA GLN A 192 -7.09 -35.02 -6.28
C GLN A 192 -7.84 -33.70 -6.50
N THR A 193 -8.48 -33.18 -5.45
CA THR A 193 -9.19 -31.89 -5.50
C THR A 193 -8.20 -30.74 -5.63
N THR A 194 -7.11 -30.77 -4.87
CA THR A 194 -6.03 -29.78 -4.97
C THR A 194 -5.45 -29.74 -6.39
N ALA A 195 -5.14 -30.88 -7.00
CA ALA A 195 -4.67 -30.94 -8.38
C ALA A 195 -5.72 -30.50 -9.42
N ALA A 196 -7.01 -30.72 -9.16
CA ALA A 196 -8.09 -30.22 -10.01
C ALA A 196 -8.17 -28.68 -9.95
N ILE A 197 -8.17 -28.12 -8.74
CA ILE A 197 -8.13 -26.67 -8.52
C ILE A 197 -6.86 -26.06 -9.12
N GLY A 198 -5.70 -26.69 -8.97
CA GLY A 198 -4.45 -26.24 -9.59
C GLY A 198 -4.54 -26.14 -11.12
N ARG A 199 -5.15 -27.14 -11.78
CA ARG A 199 -5.40 -27.08 -13.23
C ARG A 199 -6.34 -25.96 -13.62
N GLU A 200 -7.40 -25.72 -12.86
CA GLU A 200 -8.35 -24.62 -13.11
C GLU A 200 -7.66 -23.26 -12.96
N VAL A 201 -6.81 -23.09 -11.93
CA VAL A 201 -6.02 -21.88 -11.71
C VAL A 201 -5.04 -21.64 -12.86
N VAL A 202 -4.25 -22.64 -13.26
CA VAL A 202 -3.31 -22.52 -14.39
C VAL A 202 -4.04 -22.16 -15.68
N ALA A 203 -5.15 -22.84 -15.99
CA ALA A 203 -5.94 -22.54 -17.18
C ALA A 203 -6.53 -21.12 -17.15
N GLY A 204 -6.92 -20.61 -15.98
CA GLY A 204 -7.38 -19.22 -15.83
C GLY A 204 -6.30 -18.19 -16.13
N LEU A 205 -5.10 -18.41 -15.61
CA LEU A 205 -3.96 -17.53 -15.79
C LEU A 205 -3.45 -17.54 -17.25
N GLU A 206 -3.35 -18.72 -17.87
CA GLU A 206 -2.91 -18.86 -19.27
C GLU A 206 -3.89 -18.22 -20.26
N ARG A 207 -5.21 -18.29 -20.01
CA ARG A 207 -6.23 -17.61 -20.83
C ARG A 207 -6.05 -16.10 -20.87
N ARG A 208 -5.41 -15.51 -19.85
CA ARG A 208 -5.08 -14.09 -19.75
C ARG A 208 -3.67 -13.76 -20.22
N GLY A 209 -2.95 -14.73 -20.81
CA GLY A 209 -1.62 -14.54 -21.40
C GLY A 209 -0.48 -14.51 -20.38
N LEU A 210 -0.72 -14.94 -19.14
CA LEU A 210 0.32 -15.03 -18.12
C LEU A 210 1.17 -16.29 -18.34
N SER A 211 2.47 -16.15 -18.10
CA SER A 211 3.42 -17.27 -18.17
C SER A 211 3.44 -18.00 -16.84
N VAL A 212 2.84 -19.19 -16.82
CA VAL A 212 2.68 -20.02 -15.62
C VAL A 212 3.62 -21.22 -15.68
N VAL A 213 4.26 -21.54 -14.56
CA VAL A 213 5.08 -22.72 -14.38
C VAL A 213 4.49 -23.55 -13.24
N TRP A 214 4.00 -24.75 -13.58
CA TRP A 214 3.51 -25.73 -12.63
C TRP A 214 3.75 -27.14 -13.16
N ASP A 215 4.13 -28.06 -12.27
CA ASP A 215 4.50 -29.46 -12.57
C ASP A 215 3.29 -30.42 -12.47
N GLY A 216 2.12 -29.94 -12.05
CA GLY A 216 0.94 -30.76 -11.83
C GLY A 216 0.88 -31.39 -10.43
N ASP A 217 1.89 -31.18 -9.58
CA ASP A 217 1.94 -31.72 -8.23
C ASP A 217 1.12 -30.82 -7.27
N PRO A 218 0.11 -31.37 -6.56
CA PRO A 218 -0.64 -30.63 -5.55
C PRO A 218 0.21 -30.10 -4.37
N GLY A 219 1.42 -30.61 -4.16
CA GLY A 219 2.37 -30.10 -3.16
C GLY A 219 3.18 -28.89 -3.64
N SER A 220 3.33 -28.73 -4.96
CA SER A 220 4.12 -27.66 -5.58
C SER A 220 3.30 -26.39 -5.73
N ALA A 221 3.92 -25.24 -5.45
CA ALA A 221 3.31 -23.93 -5.72
C ALA A 221 3.28 -23.66 -7.23
N ILE A 222 2.27 -22.92 -7.69
CA ILE A 222 2.22 -22.43 -9.07
C ILE A 222 3.06 -21.15 -9.13
N THR A 223 4.03 -21.07 -10.03
CA THR A 223 4.83 -19.86 -10.21
C THR A 223 4.31 -19.07 -11.42
N VAL A 224 3.94 -17.81 -11.20
CA VAL A 224 3.59 -16.88 -12.27
C VAL A 224 4.77 -15.96 -12.52
N ARG A 225 5.24 -15.96 -13.77
CA ARG A 225 6.22 -14.99 -14.24
C ARG A 225 5.47 -13.80 -14.79
N THR A 226 5.55 -12.68 -14.08
CA THR A 226 5.07 -11.41 -14.62
C THR A 226 6.02 -11.01 -15.75
N PRO A 227 5.54 -10.71 -16.97
CA PRO A 227 6.41 -10.15 -17.99
C PRO A 227 7.02 -8.86 -17.43
N ALA A 228 8.34 -8.70 -17.55
CA ALA A 228 8.99 -7.44 -17.24
C ALA A 228 8.27 -6.32 -18.00
N ALA A 229 7.92 -5.24 -17.30
CA ALA A 229 7.27 -4.07 -17.89
C ALA A 229 7.94 -3.76 -19.24
N ASN A 230 7.15 -3.86 -20.32
CA ASN A 230 7.62 -3.71 -21.68
C ASN A 230 8.44 -2.42 -21.78
N GLY A 231 9.69 -2.56 -22.20
CA GLY A 231 10.62 -1.45 -22.38
C GLY A 231 10.03 -0.39 -23.30
N ALA A 232 10.37 0.86 -23.01
CA ALA A 232 10.11 2.03 -23.83
C ALA A 232 10.35 1.77 -25.33
N PRO A 233 9.55 2.36 -26.22
CA PRO A 233 9.76 2.21 -27.66
C PRO A 233 11.12 2.80 -28.05
N GLY A 234 11.92 1.98 -28.72
CA GLY A 234 13.17 2.40 -29.35
C GLY A 234 12.91 3.53 -30.36
N GLY A 235 13.49 4.69 -30.08
CA GLY A 235 13.62 5.79 -31.02
C GLY A 235 14.83 5.56 -31.92
N ALA A 236 14.57 5.70 -33.22
CA ALA A 236 15.45 5.46 -34.37
C ALA A 236 16.74 6.29 -34.40
#